data_AF-A0ABD6F1J3-F1
#
_entry.id   AF-A0ABD6F1J3-F1
#
_cell.length_a   1.000
_cell.length_b   1.000
_cell.length_c   1.000
_cell.angle_alpha   90.00
_cell.angle_beta   90.00
_cell.angle_gamma   90.00
#
_symmetry.space_group_name_H-M   'P 1'
#
loop_
_entity.id
_entity.type
_entity.pdbx_description
1 polymer ?
#
loop_
_entity_poly.entity_id
_entity_poly.type
_entity_poly.pdbx_seq_one_letter_code
_entity_poly.pdbx_strand_id
1 'polypeptide(L)'
;MFNVTILQGIMQGLFEVIGCLARGFGPMILTSLYEASGYLWPTVVHLTMLLIALALLIIFYKRFVPLKLIPDLGVATRYKYGVFYRL
;
A
#
# COMPACT_ATOMS: atom_id res chain seq x y z
N MET A 1 -12.87 -1.09 20.81
CA MET A 1 -12.82 -0.07 19.73
C MET A 1 -11.45 0.61 19.67
N PHE A 2 -10.94 1.12 20.80
CA PHE A 2 -9.64 1.82 20.90
C PHE A 2 -8.42 1.10 20.26
N ASN A 3 -8.26 -0.21 20.52
CA ASN A 3 -7.12 -0.98 20.01
C ASN A 3 -7.11 -1.14 18.47
N VAL A 4 -8.27 -1.11 17.82
CA VAL A 4 -8.38 -1.20 16.35
C VAL A 4 -8.04 0.15 15.69
N THR A 5 -8.46 1.26 16.30
CA THR A 5 -8.14 2.62 15.81
C THR A 5 -6.65 2.92 15.92
N ILE A 6 -5.99 2.51 17.01
CA ILE A 6 -4.53 2.62 17.14
C ILE A 6 -3.81 1.80 16.07
N LEU A 7 -4.26 0.57 15.80
CA LEU A 7 -3.67 -0.27 14.76
C LEU A 7 -3.84 0.35 13.35
N GLN A 8 -5.00 0.93 13.05
CA GLN A 8 -5.20 1.68 11.80
C GLN A 8 -4.30 2.92 11.71
N GLY A 9 -4.17 3.68 12.80
CA GLY A 9 -3.28 4.85 12.84
C GLY A 9 -1.80 4.49 12.65
N ILE A 10 -1.34 3.38 13.23
CA ILE A 10 0.03 2.88 13.03
C ILE A 10 0.25 2.46 11.58
N MET A 11 -0.70 1.75 10.97
CA MET A 11 -0.59 1.35 9.56
C MET A 11 -0.56 2.56 8.63
N GLN A 12 -1.42 3.55 8.85
CA GLN A 12 -1.41 4.80 8.09
C GLN A 12 -0.09 5.56 8.26
N GLY A 13 0.41 5.69 9.50
CA GLY A 13 1.69 6.34 9.77
C GLY A 13 2.88 5.64 9.11
N LEU A 14 2.91 4.30 9.11
CA LEU A 14 3.96 3.53 8.44
C LEU A 14 3.95 3.75 6.92
N PHE A 15 2.77 3.70 6.29
CA PHE A 15 2.64 3.97 4.86
C PHE A 15 3.11 5.39 4.49
N GLU A 16 2.79 6.38 5.32
CA GLU A 16 3.16 7.76 5.07
C GLU A 16 4.66 8.01 5.23
N VAL A 17 5.29 7.41 6.24
CA VAL A 17 6.76 7.47 6.43
C VAL A 17 7.49 6.84 5.25
N ILE A 18 7.10 5.63 4.83
CA ILE A 18 7.73 4.95 3.69
C ILE A 18 7.52 5.77 2.41
N GLY A 19 6.31 6.30 2.20
CA GLY A 19 6.00 7.14 1.05
C GLY A 19 6.81 8.43 1.00
N CYS A 20 7.02 9.07 2.15
CA CYS A 20 7.85 10.27 2.27
C CYS A 20 9.33 9.97 1.95
N LEU A 21 9.89 8.90 2.53
CA LEU A 21 11.27 8.47 2.25
C LEU A 21 11.46 8.13 0.77
N ALA A 22 10.52 7.41 0.16
CA ALA A 22 10.58 7.08 -1.27
C ALA A 22 10.59 8.34 -2.15
N ARG A 23 9.77 9.35 -1.83
CA ARG A 23 9.74 10.63 -2.57
C ARG A 23 10.98 11.50 -2.34
N GLY A 24 11.65 11.37 -1.20
CA GLY A 24 12.90 12.09 -0.92
C GLY A 24 14.12 11.45 -1.59
N PHE A 25 14.29 10.14 -1.41
CA PHE A 25 15.46 9.42 -1.91
C PHE A 25 15.39 9.11 -3.41
N GLY A 26 14.19 8.88 -3.95
CA GLY A 26 13.98 8.60 -5.37
C GLY A 26 14.67 9.62 -6.29
N PRO A 27 14.34 10.92 -6.20
CA PRO A 27 14.97 11.95 -7.02
C PRO A 27 16.45 12.15 -6.70
N MET A 28 16.91 12.03 -5.44
CA MET A 28 18.34 12.17 -5.11
C MET A 28 19.21 11.13 -5.84
N ILE A 29 18.79 9.86 -5.83
CA ILE A 29 19.49 8.78 -6.52
C ILE A 29 19.42 9.00 -8.04
N LEU A 30 18.24 9.41 -8.53
CA LEU A 30 18.02 9.59 -9.96
C LEU A 30 18.84 10.75 -10.53
N THR A 31 18.93 11.87 -9.83
CA THR A 31 19.75 13.02 -10.21
C THR A 31 21.23 12.66 -10.25
N SER A 32 21.72 11.93 -9.24
CA SER A 32 23.11 11.47 -9.20
C SER A 32 23.44 10.54 -10.37
N LEU A 33 22.50 9.67 -10.75
CA LEU A 33 22.66 8.76 -11.88
C LEU A 33 22.58 9.49 -13.23
N TYR A 34 21.72 10.51 -13.34
CA TYR A 34 21.58 11.35 -14.53
C TYR A 34 22.87 12.11 -14.83
N GLU A 35 23.51 12.70 -13.81
CA GLU A 35 24.77 13.42 -13.96
C GLU A 35 25.91 12.52 -14.45
N ALA A 36 25.95 11.26 -14.01
CA ALA A 36 27.03 10.33 -14.35
C ALA A 36 26.87 9.68 -15.74
N SER A 37 25.63 9.43 -16.20
CA SER A 37 25.37 8.52 -17.32
C SER A 37 24.36 9.03 -18.35
N GLY A 38 23.85 10.26 -18.18
CA GLY A 38 22.91 10.91 -19.08
C GLY A 38 21.45 10.47 -18.89
N TYR A 39 20.59 10.80 -19.86
CA TYR A 39 19.13 10.67 -19.77
C TYR A 39 18.58 9.24 -19.87
N LEU A 40 19.28 8.34 -20.58
CA LEU A 40 18.74 7.02 -20.89
C LEU A 40 18.56 6.15 -19.63
N TRP A 41 19.56 6.13 -18.75
CA TRP A 41 19.58 5.26 -17.58
C TRP A 41 18.49 5.58 -16.54
N PRO A 42 18.30 6.85 -16.12
CA PRO A 42 17.19 7.25 -15.25
C PRO A 42 15.80 6.84 -15.78
N THR A 43 15.60 7.03 -17.09
CA THR A 43 14.32 6.71 -17.74
C THR A 43 14.03 5.21 -17.71
N VAL A 44 15.04 4.37 -17.97
CA VAL A 44 14.91 2.90 -17.87
C VAL A 44 14.63 2.45 -16.44
N VAL A 45 15.27 3.06 -15.44
CA VAL A 45 15.02 2.75 -14.02
C VAL A 45 13.57 3.08 -13.63
N HIS A 46 13.03 4.23 -14.06
CA HIS A 46 11.63 4.56 -13.81
C HIS A 46 10.66 3.60 -14.51
N LEU A 47 10.95 3.24 -15.76
CA LEU A 47 10.09 2.34 -16.54
C LEU A 47 10.06 0.93 -15.95
N THR A 48 11.22 0.40 -15.55
CA THR A 48 11.31 -0.91 -14.88
C THR A 48 10.60 -0.90 -13.53
N MET A 49 10.72 0.17 -12.74
CA MET A 49 10.01 0.31 -11.46
C MET A 49 8.49 0.34 -11.64
N LEU A 50 7.99 1.02 -12.69
CA LEU A 50 6.57 1.03 -13.04
C LEU A 50 6.07 -0.38 -13.43
N LEU A 51 6.85 -1.10 -14.25
CA LEU A 51 6.50 -2.47 -14.64
C LEU A 51 6.43 -3.42 -13.44
N ILE A 52 7.37 -3.31 -12.49
CA ILE A 52 7.35 -4.11 -11.26
C ILE A 52 6.10 -3.78 -10.42
N ALA A 53 5.77 -2.49 -10.25
CA ALA A 53 4.58 -2.08 -9.52
C ALA A 53 3.30 -2.63 -10.16
N LEU A 54 3.21 -2.59 -11.50
CA LEU A 54 2.08 -3.11 -12.25
C LEU A 54 1.99 -4.65 -12.19
N ALA A 55 3.12 -5.35 -12.26
CA ALA A 55 3.19 -6.79 -12.09
C ALA A 55 2.72 -7.22 -10.69
N LEU A 56 3.19 -6.53 -9.64
CA LEU A 56 2.74 -6.74 -8.27
C LEU A 56 1.24 -6.47 -8.13
N LEU A 57 0.74 -5.39 -8.72
CA LEU A 57 -0.69 -5.09 -8.73
C LEU A 57 -1.48 -6.25 -9.32
N ILE A 58 -1.10 -6.78 -10.49
CA ILE A 58 -1.80 -7.88 -11.17
C ILE A 58 -1.76 -9.17 -10.33
N ILE A 59 -0.59 -9.55 -9.80
CA ILE A 59 -0.41 -10.77 -8.99
C ILE A 59 -1.29 -10.71 -7.74
N PHE A 60 -1.27 -9.57 -7.04
CA PHE A 60 -2.02 -9.39 -5.80
C PHE A 60 -3.45 -8.88 -6.02
N TYR A 61 -3.86 -8.58 -7.26
CA TYR A 61 -5.18 -8.04 -7.58
C TYR A 61 -6.30 -8.92 -7.01
N LYS A 62 -6.17 -10.24 -7.19
CA LYS A 62 -7.14 -11.21 -6.65
C LYS A 62 -7.17 -11.27 -5.12
N ARG A 63 -6.07 -10.91 -4.44
CA ARG A 63 -5.99 -10.88 -2.97
C ARG A 63 -6.44 -9.54 -2.38
N PHE A 64 -6.37 -8.46 -3.18
CA PHE A 64 -6.91 -7.14 -2.83
C PHE A 64 -8.43 -7.03 -3.03
N VAL A 65 -9.06 -7.92 -3.81
CA VAL A 65 -10.53 -8.07 -3.84
C VAL A 65 -11.01 -8.40 -2.42
N PRO A 66 -11.91 -7.59 -1.87
CA PRO A 66 -11.88 -7.17 -0.47
C PRO A 66 -12.14 -8.29 0.52
N LEU A 67 -11.41 -8.22 1.64
CA LEU A 67 -11.89 -8.68 2.95
C LEU A 67 -13.34 -8.20 3.07
N LYS A 68 -14.33 -9.10 3.07
CA LYS A 68 -15.76 -8.76 3.17
C LYS A 68 -15.98 -7.88 4.41
N LEU A 69 -15.90 -6.56 4.23
CA LEU A 69 -16.10 -5.56 5.30
C LEU A 69 -17.56 -5.51 5.73
N ILE A 70 -18.43 -5.97 4.84
CA ILE A 70 -19.87 -6.02 5.01
C ILE A 70 -20.20 -7.49 5.29
N PRO A 71 -20.43 -7.90 6.55
CA PRO A 71 -20.96 -9.22 6.82
C PRO A 71 -22.32 -9.38 6.13
N ASP A 72 -22.60 -10.57 5.62
CA ASP A 72 -23.90 -10.91 5.02
C ASP A 72 -25.03 -10.69 6.06
N LEU A 73 -26.17 -10.15 5.60
CA LEU A 73 -27.34 -9.85 6.44
C LEU A 73 -27.80 -11.10 7.20
N GLY A 74 -28.08 -10.98 8.49
CA GLY A 74 -28.54 -12.10 9.32
C GLY A 74 -27.47 -13.09 9.80
N VAL A 75 -26.19 -12.90 9.50
CA VAL A 75 -25.11 -13.77 10.00
C VAL A 75 -24.49 -13.21 11.28
N ALA A 76 -24.30 -14.08 12.29
CA ALA A 76 -23.66 -13.76 13.56
C ALA A 76 -22.18 -13.35 13.35
N THR A 77 -21.92 -12.05 13.26
CA THR A 77 -20.54 -11.55 13.11
C THR A 77 -19.89 -11.45 14.49
N ARG A 78 -18.91 -12.30 14.77
CA ARG A 78 -18.16 -12.28 16.04
C ARG A 78 -17.26 -11.03 16.07
N TYR A 79 -17.62 -10.07 16.91
CA TYR A 79 -16.82 -8.87 17.21
C TYR A 79 -16.05 -9.07 18.52
N LYS A 80 -14.96 -8.30 18.71
CA LYS A 80 -14.07 -8.41 19.89
C LYS A 80 -14.80 -8.25 21.24
N TYR A 81 -16.00 -7.67 21.25
CA TYR A 81 -16.80 -7.39 22.45
C TYR A 81 -18.24 -7.96 22.39
N GLY A 82 -18.54 -8.88 21.47
CA GLY A 82 -19.88 -9.45 21.34
C GLY A 82 -20.24 -9.86 19.90
N VAL A 83 -21.46 -10.34 19.68
CA VAL A 83 -21.97 -10.69 18.35
C VAL A 83 -22.87 -9.57 17.87
N PHE A 84 -22.60 -8.99 16.69
CA PHE A 84 -23.44 -7.97 16.08
C PHE A 84 -24.24 -8.58 14.93
N TYR A 85 -25.56 -8.45 14.99
CA TYR A 85 -26.47 -8.81 13.91
C TYR A 85 -26.83 -7.53 13.15
N ARG A 86 -26.60 -7.54 11.84
CA ARG A 86 -27.11 -6.50 10.95
C ARG A 86 -28.46 -6.98 10.41
N LEU A 87 -29.54 -6.34 10.89
CA LEU A 87 -30.91 -6.49 10.38
C LEU A 87 -31.03 -5.78 9.02
#